data_AF-A0AA38IY98-F1
#
_entry.id   AF-A0AA38IY98-F1
#
_cell.length_a   1.000
_cell.length_b   1.000
_cell.length_c   1.000
_cell.angle_alpha   90.00
_cell.angle_beta   90.00
_cell.angle_gamma   90.00
#
_symmetry.space_group_name_H-M   'P 1'
#
loop_
_entity.id
_entity.type
_entity.pdbx_description
1 polymer ?
#
loop_
_entity_poly.entity_id
_entity_poly.type
_entity_poly.pdbx_seq_one_letter_code
_entity_poly.pdbx_strand_id
1 'polypeptide(L)'
;MKQFLRTYEDATRHYKKFCSLEKNKKISKECFSTVNNPIFEEGAGTTVLQKCVIPEFHILQGFVNHLFWNGLVPLVEREVALSWPQRLGLVTKSYQGEIFEGNACRRLLKEADRILDLDTDRAKLELVPIISALKAMNKVVEDCF
;
A
#
# COMPACT_ATOMS: atom_id res chain seq x y z
N MET A 1 -19.78 -0.01 13.18
CA MET A 1 -19.66 0.20 11.72
C MET A 1 -19.86 -1.16 11.06
N LYS A 2 -20.88 -1.36 10.20
CA LYS A 2 -21.02 -2.64 9.48
C LYS A 2 -19.95 -2.69 8.39
N GLN A 3 -18.98 -3.60 8.53
CA GLN A 3 -17.96 -3.82 7.51
C GLN A 3 -18.64 -4.47 6.29
N PHE A 4 -18.69 -3.75 5.17
CA PHE A 4 -19.27 -4.27 3.93
C PHE A 4 -18.24 -5.19 3.26
N LEU A 5 -18.27 -6.48 3.60
CA LEU A 5 -17.40 -7.47 2.98
C LEU A 5 -17.91 -7.80 1.59
N ARG A 6 -17.08 -7.55 0.59
CA ARG A 6 -17.40 -7.81 -0.80
C ARG A 6 -17.51 -9.31 -1.07
N THR A 7 -18.58 -9.71 -1.73
CA THR A 7 -18.82 -11.11 -2.15
C THR A 7 -18.49 -11.33 -3.63
N TYR A 8 -18.38 -12.61 -4.03
CA TYR A 8 -18.27 -12.98 -5.44
C TYR A 8 -19.51 -12.60 -6.26
N GLU A 9 -20.69 -12.63 -5.64
CA GLU A 9 -21.91 -12.14 -6.27
C GLU A 9 -21.84 -10.64 -6.55
N ASP A 10 -21.32 -9.84 -5.60
CA ASP A 10 -21.10 -8.41 -5.83
C ASP A 10 -20.11 -8.18 -6.98
N ALA A 11 -19.03 -8.98 -7.05
CA ALA A 11 -18.06 -8.90 -8.13
C ALA A 11 -18.70 -9.18 -9.50
N THR A 12 -19.48 -10.26 -9.62
CA THR A 12 -20.23 -10.59 -10.84
C THR A 12 -21.25 -9.52 -11.20
N ARG A 13 -22.01 -9.01 -10.23
CA ARG A 13 -23.00 -7.94 -10.46
C ARG A 13 -22.34 -6.66 -10.95
N HIS A 14 -21.22 -6.26 -10.35
CA HIS A 14 -20.48 -5.07 -10.76
C HIS A 14 -19.86 -5.22 -12.15
N TYR A 15 -19.35 -6.42 -12.49
CA TYR A 15 -18.85 -6.69 -13.84
C TYR A 15 -19.96 -6.64 -14.89
N LYS A 16 -21.14 -7.21 -14.62
CA LYS A 16 -22.30 -7.07 -15.51
C LYS A 16 -22.70 -5.61 -15.73
N LYS A 17 -22.67 -4.79 -14.68
CA LYS A 17 -22.87 -3.34 -14.79
C LYS A 17 -21.80 -2.68 -15.65
N PHE A 18 -20.54 -3.08 -15.52
CA PHE A 18 -19.47 -2.56 -16.38
C PHE A 18 -19.68 -2.92 -17.85
N CYS A 19 -20.15 -4.14 -18.14
CA CYS A 19 -20.52 -4.55 -19.50
C CYS A 19 -21.71 -3.75 -20.06
N SER A 20 -22.73 -3.45 -19.25
CA SER A 20 -23.85 -2.60 -19.69
C SER A 20 -23.45 -1.14 -19.93
N LEU A 21 -22.35 -0.69 -19.35
CA LEU A 21 -21.73 0.63 -19.57
C LEU A 21 -20.70 0.60 -20.72
N GLU A 22 -20.88 -0.30 -21.69
CA GLU A 22 -20.02 -0.46 -22.87
C GLU A 22 -18.54 -0.67 -22.54
N LYS A 23 -18.24 -1.20 -21.35
CA LYS A 23 -16.87 -1.42 -20.86
C LYS A 23 -16.02 -0.15 -20.84
N ASN A 24 -16.63 1.02 -20.63
CA ASN A 24 -15.91 2.28 -20.56
C ASN A 24 -15.12 2.41 -19.25
N LYS A 25 -13.79 2.25 -19.34
CA LYS A 25 -12.89 2.31 -18.17
C LYS A 25 -12.93 3.66 -17.43
N LYS A 26 -13.27 4.77 -18.10
CA LYS A 26 -13.31 6.11 -17.49
C LYS A 26 -14.38 6.21 -16.40
N ILE A 27 -15.47 5.45 -16.53
CA ILE A 27 -16.58 5.41 -15.58
C ILE A 27 -16.59 4.14 -14.72
N SER A 28 -15.49 3.34 -14.74
CA SER A 28 -15.38 2.09 -13.98
C SER A 28 -15.58 2.25 -12.46
N LYS A 29 -15.38 3.46 -11.92
CA LYS A 29 -15.67 3.79 -10.51
C LYS A 29 -17.14 3.52 -10.15
N GLU A 30 -18.08 3.68 -11.08
CA GLU A 30 -19.50 3.37 -10.88
C GLU A 30 -19.78 1.86 -10.72
N CYS A 31 -18.80 1.03 -11.06
CA CYS A 31 -18.80 -0.42 -10.95
C CYS A 31 -17.77 -0.91 -9.93
N PHE A 32 -17.43 -0.10 -8.93
CA PHE A 32 -16.40 -0.42 -7.93
C PHE A 32 -15.09 -0.91 -8.57
N SER A 33 -14.72 -0.27 -9.69
CA SER A 33 -13.52 -0.57 -10.50
C SER A 33 -13.43 -2.03 -10.98
N THR A 34 -14.57 -2.71 -11.15
CA THR A 34 -14.61 -4.12 -11.55
C THR A 34 -14.73 -4.24 -13.04
N VAL A 35 -13.57 -4.33 -13.69
CA VAL A 35 -13.45 -4.31 -15.16
C VAL A 35 -13.23 -5.69 -15.78
N ASN A 36 -13.01 -6.70 -14.92
CA ASN A 36 -12.79 -8.09 -15.33
C ASN A 36 -13.87 -8.98 -14.70
N ASN A 37 -14.21 -10.06 -15.42
CA ASN A 37 -15.05 -11.11 -14.86
C ASN A 37 -14.30 -11.80 -13.70
N PRO A 38 -14.96 -12.14 -12.57
CA PRO A 38 -14.33 -12.94 -11.54
C PRO A 38 -13.84 -14.28 -12.10
N ILE A 39 -12.64 -14.69 -11.68
CA ILE A 39 -12.04 -15.97 -12.09
C ILE A 39 -12.70 -17.13 -11.33
N PHE A 40 -13.05 -16.91 -10.06
CA PHE A 40 -13.72 -17.90 -9.23
C PHE A 40 -15.23 -17.77 -9.34
N GLU A 41 -15.90 -18.91 -9.50
CA GLU A 41 -17.36 -19.04 -9.48
C GLU A 41 -17.78 -19.63 -8.13
N GLU A 42 -18.03 -18.76 -7.16
CA GLU A 42 -18.40 -19.15 -5.80
C GLU A 42 -19.89 -18.85 -5.52
N GLY A 43 -20.46 -19.60 -4.57
CA GLY A 43 -21.87 -19.45 -4.19
C GLY A 43 -22.20 -18.07 -3.59
N ALA A 44 -23.48 -17.69 -3.70
CA ALA A 44 -24.01 -16.44 -3.14
C ALA A 44 -23.65 -16.32 -1.65
N GLY A 45 -23.16 -15.15 -1.24
CA GLY A 45 -22.71 -14.88 0.13
C GLY A 45 -21.26 -15.24 0.45
N THR A 46 -20.54 -15.94 -0.43
CA THR A 46 -19.09 -16.18 -0.24
C THR A 46 -18.33 -14.87 -0.39
N THR A 47 -17.62 -14.47 0.65
CA THR A 47 -16.81 -13.25 0.64
C THR A 47 -15.51 -13.49 -0.15
N VAL A 48 -15.01 -12.46 -0.84
CA VAL A 48 -13.75 -12.56 -1.59
C VAL A 48 -12.59 -12.94 -0.66
N LEU A 49 -12.58 -12.43 0.58
CA LEU A 49 -11.52 -12.70 1.55
C LEU A 49 -11.48 -14.15 2.04
N GLN A 50 -12.55 -14.93 1.90
CA GLN A 50 -12.54 -16.35 2.24
C GLN A 50 -11.74 -17.21 1.25
N LYS A 51 -11.48 -16.69 0.05
CA LYS A 51 -10.84 -17.43 -1.06
C LYS A 51 -9.56 -16.77 -1.52
N CYS A 52 -9.54 -15.44 -1.57
CA CYS A 52 -8.37 -14.65 -1.88
C CYS A 52 -7.78 -14.09 -0.58
N VAL A 53 -6.66 -14.66 -0.16
CA VAL A 53 -5.87 -14.09 0.94
C VAL A 53 -5.38 -12.71 0.52
N ILE A 54 -5.40 -11.77 1.46
CA ILE A 54 -4.87 -10.43 1.25
C ILE A 54 -3.37 -10.56 0.95
N PRO A 55 -2.83 -9.95 -0.13
CA PRO A 55 -1.43 -10.07 -0.47
C PRO A 55 -0.58 -9.16 0.43
N GLU A 56 -0.44 -9.55 1.70
CA GLU A 56 0.16 -8.77 2.80
C GLU A 56 1.52 -8.19 2.43
N PHE A 57 2.38 -9.03 1.84
CA PHE A 57 3.71 -8.66 1.39
C PHE A 57 3.68 -7.51 0.36
N HIS A 58 2.76 -7.57 -0.61
CA HIS A 58 2.62 -6.55 -1.64
C HIS A 58 2.05 -5.25 -1.07
N ILE A 59 1.14 -5.34 -0.09
CA ILE A 59 0.60 -4.16 0.60
C ILE A 59 1.69 -3.48 1.41
N LEU A 60 2.48 -4.24 2.18
CA LEU A 60 3.62 -3.72 2.93
C LEU A 60 4.62 -3.00 2.00
N GLN A 61 5.06 -3.67 0.94
CA GLN A 61 6.00 -3.09 0.01
C GLN A 61 5.41 -1.85 -0.69
N GLY A 62 4.18 -1.94 -1.18
CA GLY A 62 3.50 -0.84 -1.86
C GLY A 62 3.36 0.39 -0.96
N PHE A 63 2.94 0.18 0.30
CA PHE A 63 2.79 1.25 1.27
C PHE A 63 4.12 1.93 1.59
N VAL A 64 5.15 1.16 1.99
CA VAL A 64 6.45 1.73 2.41
C VAL A 64 7.13 2.44 1.24
N ASN A 65 7.15 1.82 0.06
CA ASN A 65 7.77 2.44 -1.11
C ASN A 65 6.98 3.69 -1.55
N HIS A 66 5.65 3.65 -1.54
CA HIS A 66 4.85 4.83 -1.88
C HIS A 66 5.12 5.99 -0.92
N LEU A 67 5.10 5.74 0.39
CA LEU A 67 5.31 6.76 1.39
C LEU A 67 6.75 7.29 1.39
N PHE A 68 7.75 6.44 1.13
CA PHE A 68 9.14 6.89 0.99
C PHE A 68 9.34 7.74 -0.27
N TRP A 69 9.01 7.20 -1.45
CA TRP A 69 9.32 7.86 -2.72
C TRP A 69 8.41 9.03 -3.07
N ASN A 70 7.13 8.98 -2.68
CA ASN A 70 6.16 10.04 -2.98
C ASN A 70 5.81 10.91 -1.77
N GLY A 71 6.20 10.49 -0.56
CA GLY A 71 6.01 11.27 0.66
C GLY A 71 7.31 11.90 1.14
N LEU A 72 8.28 11.08 1.54
CA LEU A 72 9.50 11.56 2.19
C LEU A 72 10.47 12.25 1.22
N VAL A 73 10.78 11.61 0.08
CA VAL A 73 11.74 12.13 -0.89
C VAL A 73 11.38 13.54 -1.40
N PRO A 74 10.11 13.85 -1.75
CA PRO A 74 9.73 15.21 -2.15
C PRO A 74 9.86 16.25 -1.02
N LEU A 75 9.83 15.83 0.25
CA LEU A 75 9.91 16.74 1.39
C LEU A 75 11.35 17.14 1.73
N VAL A 76 12.26 16.17 1.78
CA VAL A 76 13.64 16.37 2.27
C VAL A 76 14.72 16.21 1.21
N GLU A 77 14.32 16.00 -0.05
CA GLU A 77 15.21 15.62 -1.15
C GLU A 77 15.74 14.18 -1.02
N ARG A 78 16.18 13.65 -2.15
CA ARG A 78 16.45 12.22 -2.32
C ARG A 78 17.66 11.77 -1.50
N GLU A 79 18.74 12.55 -1.54
CA GLU A 79 20.02 12.26 -0.89
C GLU A 79 19.84 12.21 0.64
N VAL A 80 19.12 13.17 1.20
CA VAL A 80 18.81 13.22 2.63
C VAL A 80 17.90 12.06 3.01
N ALA A 81 16.81 11.82 2.26
CA ALA A 81 15.89 10.72 2.52
C ALA A 81 16.60 9.35 2.50
N LEU A 82 17.53 9.14 1.57
CA LEU A 82 18.31 7.91 1.45
C LEU A 82 19.32 7.70 2.59
N SER A 83 19.73 8.76 3.30
CA SER A 83 20.62 8.63 4.45
C SER A 83 20.01 7.79 5.58
N TRP A 84 18.68 7.74 5.70
CA TRP A 84 17.99 6.91 6.69
C TRP A 84 18.13 5.41 6.43
N PRO A 85 17.67 4.86 5.28
CA PRO A 85 17.88 3.43 4.97
C PRO A 85 19.36 3.06 4.92
N GLN A 86 20.25 3.94 4.44
CA GLN A 86 21.70 3.69 4.42
C GLN A 86 22.28 3.51 5.83
N ARG A 87 21.89 4.34 6.79
CA ARG A 87 22.30 4.19 8.21
C ARG A 87 21.82 2.88 8.84
N LEU A 88 20.75 2.29 8.31
CA LEU A 88 20.25 0.98 8.72
C LEU A 88 20.92 -0.19 7.95
N GLY A 89 21.84 0.09 7.03
CA GLY A 89 22.45 -0.92 6.15
C GLY A 89 21.46 -1.54 5.17
N LEU A 90 20.43 -0.78 4.78
CA LEU A 90 19.41 -1.22 3.83
C LEU A 90 19.74 -0.74 2.42
N VAL A 91 19.55 -1.63 1.46
CA VAL A 91 19.85 -1.38 0.04
C VAL A 91 18.55 -1.50 -0.76
N THR A 92 18.35 -0.61 -1.72
CA THR A 92 17.27 -0.70 -2.70
C THR A 92 17.66 -1.68 -3.80
N LYS A 93 16.68 -2.42 -4.32
CA LYS A 93 16.88 -3.16 -5.58
C LYS A 93 16.49 -2.26 -6.74
N SER A 94 17.22 -2.38 -7.86
CA SER A 94 17.06 -1.56 -9.06
C SER A 94 16.34 -2.26 -10.22
N TYR A 95 15.85 -3.49 -10.03
CA TYR A 95 15.13 -4.21 -11.08
C TYR A 95 13.74 -3.58 -11.27
N GLN A 96 13.58 -2.80 -12.35
CA GLN A 96 12.35 -2.05 -12.73
C GLN A 96 12.03 -0.80 -11.89
N GLY A 97 13.03 -0.23 -11.22
CA GLY A 97 12.89 0.94 -10.36
C GLY A 97 13.56 0.69 -9.01
N GLU A 98 13.73 1.75 -8.23
CA GLU A 98 14.28 1.63 -6.89
C GLU A 98 13.20 1.26 -5.89
N ILE A 99 13.33 0.08 -5.30
CA ILE A 99 12.37 -0.42 -4.32
C ILE A 99 13.06 -1.03 -3.11
N PHE A 100 12.41 -0.90 -1.96
CA PHE A 100 12.71 -1.69 -0.77
C PHE A 100 11.94 -3.01 -0.83
N GLU A 101 12.64 -4.11 -0.58
CA GLU A 101 12.02 -5.43 -0.42
C GLU A 101 11.42 -5.62 0.98
N GLY A 102 10.57 -6.63 1.15
CA GLY A 102 9.81 -6.79 2.39
C GLY A 102 10.64 -6.77 3.68
N ASN A 103 11.83 -7.37 3.72
CA ASN A 103 12.69 -7.31 4.91
C ASN A 103 13.18 -5.87 5.20
N ALA A 104 13.55 -5.13 4.15
CA ALA A 104 13.92 -3.72 4.29
C ALA A 104 12.70 -2.89 4.72
N CYS A 105 11.51 -3.13 4.13
CA CYS A 105 10.27 -2.47 4.53
C CYS A 105 9.95 -2.70 6.01
N ARG A 106 10.02 -3.95 6.50
CA ARG A 106 9.78 -4.26 7.93
C ARG A 106 10.75 -3.52 8.85
N ARG A 107 12.03 -3.41 8.46
CA ARG A 107 13.03 -2.70 9.24
C ARG A 107 12.81 -1.19 9.23
N LEU A 108 12.42 -0.62 8.10
CA LEU A 108 12.04 0.80 7.99
C LEU A 108 10.81 1.13 8.85
N LEU A 109 9.81 0.26 8.89
CA LEU A 109 8.64 0.46 9.75
C LEU A 109 9.01 0.52 11.25
N LYS A 110 9.88 -0.40 11.70
CA LYS A 110 10.34 -0.45 13.10
C LYS A 110 11.19 0.75 13.49
N GLU A 111 11.97 1.28 12.57
CA GLU A 111 12.91 2.39 12.79
C GLU A 111 12.37 3.72 12.25
N ALA A 112 11.04 3.89 12.16
CA ALA A 112 10.41 5.08 11.59
C ALA A 112 10.82 6.39 12.29
N ASP A 113 11.09 6.35 13.61
CA ASP A 113 11.51 7.53 14.36
C ASP A 113 12.88 8.08 13.94
N ARG A 114 13.73 7.25 13.31
CA ARG A 114 15.04 7.65 12.79
C ARG A 114 14.94 8.66 11.65
N ILE A 115 13.75 8.88 11.09
CA ILE A 115 13.48 9.98 10.16
C ILE A 115 13.76 11.35 10.83
N LEU A 116 13.60 11.46 12.15
CA LEU A 116 13.92 12.71 12.88
C LEU A 116 15.43 12.98 12.99
N ASP A 117 16.27 12.00 12.67
CA ASP A 117 17.73 12.10 12.63
C ASP A 117 18.25 12.53 11.23
N LEU A 118 17.34 12.84 10.30
CA LEU A 118 17.69 13.37 8.99
C LEU A 118 18.27 14.79 9.13
N ASP A 119 19.38 15.04 8.44
CA ASP A 119 20.00 16.35 8.35
C ASP A 119 19.24 17.17 7.31
N THR A 120 18.19 17.86 7.76
CA THR A 120 17.30 18.64 6.90
C THR A 120 16.89 19.94 7.58
N ASP A 121 16.84 21.01 6.79
CA ASP A 121 16.30 22.30 7.22
C ASP A 121 14.77 22.29 7.40
N ARG A 122 14.10 21.20 6.99
CA ARG A 122 12.66 21.05 7.16
C ARG A 122 12.28 20.98 8.64
N ALA A 123 11.18 21.64 8.97
CA ALA A 123 10.63 21.55 10.32
C ALA A 123 10.29 20.09 10.64
N LYS A 124 10.77 19.57 11.77
CA LYS A 124 10.48 18.21 12.25
C LYS A 124 8.98 17.88 12.26
N LEU A 125 8.13 18.90 12.43
CA LEU A 125 6.67 18.80 12.38
C LEU A 125 6.15 18.30 11.01
N GLU A 126 6.80 18.63 9.90
CA GLU A 126 6.41 18.17 8.56
C GLU A 126 6.67 16.67 8.36
N LEU A 127 7.58 16.07 9.14
CA LEU A 127 7.91 14.65 9.08
C LEU A 127 6.98 13.78 9.94
N VAL A 128 6.31 14.37 10.93
CA VAL A 128 5.41 13.67 11.88
C VAL A 128 4.32 12.86 11.17
N PRO A 129 3.63 13.36 10.12
CA PRO A 129 2.63 12.56 9.41
C PRO A 129 3.20 11.29 8.78
N ILE A 130 4.42 11.37 8.22
CA ILE A 130 5.09 10.21 7.61
C ILE A 130 5.47 9.19 8.68
N ILE A 131 6.08 9.65 9.78
CA ILE A 131 6.45 8.79 10.91
C ILE A 131 5.21 8.10 11.49
N SER A 132 4.12 8.86 11.68
CA SER A 132 2.85 8.32 12.21
C SER A 132 2.24 7.28 11.27
N ALA A 133 2.28 7.52 9.95
CA ALA A 133 1.79 6.57 8.96
C ALA A 133 2.62 5.27 8.95
N LEU A 134 3.95 5.35 9.03
CA LEU A 134 4.82 4.18 9.16
C LEU A 134 4.54 3.41 10.46
N LYS A 135 4.40 4.10 11.60
CA LYS A 135 4.07 3.47 12.88
C LYS A 135 2.72 2.78 12.87
N ALA A 136 1.70 3.41 12.28
CA ALA A 136 0.38 2.81 12.12
C ALA A 136 0.46 1.55 11.25
N MET A 137 1.21 1.58 10.14
CA MET A 137 1.44 0.39 9.32
C MET A 137 2.23 -0.69 10.07
N ASN A 138 3.24 -0.32 10.88
CA ASN A 138 3.96 -1.28 11.72
C ASN A 138 3.01 -2.02 12.66
N LYS A 139 2.07 -1.29 13.27
CA LYS A 139 1.06 -1.88 14.15
C LYS A 139 0.15 -2.86 13.41
N VAL A 140 -0.30 -2.51 12.21
CA VAL A 140 -1.06 -3.43 11.34
C VAL A 140 -0.24 -4.68 11.03
N VAL A 141 1.04 -4.51 10.71
CA VAL A 141 1.93 -5.64 10.42
C VAL A 141 2.14 -6.53 11.64
N GLU A 142 2.26 -5.98 12.85
CA GLU A 142 2.45 -6.77 14.07
C GLU A 142 1.18 -7.48 14.55
N ASP A 143 0.00 -6.90 14.28
CA ASP A 143 -1.28 -7.43 14.75
C ASP A 143 -1.96 -8.38 13.76
N CYS A 144 -1.67 -8.24 12.47
CA CYS A 144 -2.41 -8.93 11.41
C CYS A 144 -1.56 -9.84 10.54
N PHE A 145 -0.23 -9.70 10.54
CA PHE A 145 0.71 -10.45 9.68
C PHE A 145 1.78 -11.17 10.50
#